data_AF-A0A7R9P070-F1
#
_entry.id   AF-A0A7R9P070-F1
#
_cell.length_a   1.000
_cell.length_b   1.000
_cell.length_c   1.000
_cell.angle_alpha   90.00
_cell.angle_beta   90.00
_cell.angle_gamma   90.00
#
_symmetry.space_group_name_H-M   'P 1'
#
loop_
_entity.id
_entity.type
_entity.pdbx_description
1 polymer ?
#
loop_
_entity_poly.entity_id
_entity_poly.type
_entity_poly.pdbx_seq_one_letter_code
_entity_poly.pdbx_strand_id
1 'polypeptide(L)'
;TRFAIVHSISEDENGPISPLHDIPLFADEGQKTFNMVVEIPRWTNAKMEINLKEVLNPIKQDIKKGKLRFVANCFPHHGYIWNYGAIPQTWENPEILDESTGCKGDNDPIDVMEIGYRVCTNCFYYKGHISTLKLLKDKINNELLISAKKKSMAEAQEWEFQRTSNLLTSTLKKDQRVLGSSLATTRATTTMPLADFLGNSFPYVSKLPLQPFWWKSGASPSVAVAKRGEVLQVKVLGAIALIDEGETDWKIIAIDVKDPLAEQLKEISDVEKHLPGLLKATLEWLKIYKIPEGKPENQFAFNGEAKNREFALHIIEEVHKYWKLLIKKEAEAGGISCANVSNVDSPFKIEQKEAEEIVNKSPQPGPAQSVEPVGMYHPVQVV
;
A
#
# COMPACT_ATOMS: atom_id res chain seq x y z
N THR A 1 -3.01 -21.81 -20.93
CA THR A 1 -3.57 -20.47 -20.67
C THR A 1 -4.75 -20.61 -19.73
N ARG A 2 -4.54 -20.53 -18.42
CA ARG A 2 -5.62 -20.50 -17.41
C ARG A 2 -5.24 -19.41 -16.42
N PHE A 3 -5.70 -18.20 -16.68
CA PHE A 3 -5.44 -17.04 -15.82
C PHE A 3 -6.33 -17.15 -14.59
N ALA A 4 -5.74 -17.11 -13.39
CA ALA A 4 -6.48 -16.97 -12.15
C ALA A 4 -6.93 -15.51 -12.01
N ILE A 5 -8.23 -15.27 -12.21
CA ILE A 5 -8.85 -14.02 -11.79
C ILE A 5 -9.43 -14.29 -10.40
N VAL A 6 -8.88 -13.62 -9.39
CA VAL A 6 -9.55 -13.55 -8.08
C VAL A 6 -10.78 -12.68 -8.31
N HIS A 7 -11.95 -13.30 -8.43
CA HIS A 7 -13.23 -12.60 -8.34
C HIS A 7 -13.59 -12.57 -6.85
N SER A 8 -13.64 -11.40 -6.22
CA SER A 8 -14.41 -11.26 -5.00
C SER A 8 -15.73 -10.61 -5.36
N ILE A 9 -16.80 -11.37 -5.21
CA ILE A 9 -18.18 -10.91 -5.29
C ILE A 9 -18.55 -10.44 -3.89
N SER A 10 -19.19 -9.28 -3.80
CA SER A 10 -19.73 -8.80 -2.53
C SER A 10 -21.07 -9.48 -2.29
N GLU A 11 -21.32 -9.89 -1.05
CA GLU A 11 -22.57 -10.52 -0.65
C GLU A 11 -23.10 -9.83 0.62
N ASP A 12 -24.41 -9.63 0.70
CA ASP A 12 -25.13 -9.27 1.92
C ASP A 12 -25.87 -10.48 2.51
N GLU A 13 -26.80 -10.25 3.44
CA GLU A 13 -27.61 -11.33 4.03
C GLU A 13 -28.58 -12.00 3.04
N ASN A 14 -28.87 -11.35 1.90
CA ASN A 14 -29.83 -11.78 0.89
C ASN A 14 -29.15 -12.34 -0.37
N GLY A 15 -27.84 -12.11 -0.55
CA GLY A 15 -27.02 -12.75 -1.59
C GLY A 15 -26.06 -11.77 -2.27
N PRO A 16 -25.67 -12.01 -3.54
CA PRO A 16 -24.72 -11.16 -4.26
C PRO A 16 -25.21 -9.73 -4.47
N ILE A 17 -24.31 -8.77 -4.30
CA ILE A 17 -24.53 -7.33 -4.47
C ILE A 17 -23.39 -6.68 -5.28
N SER A 18 -23.65 -5.53 -5.90
CA SER A 18 -22.62 -4.70 -6.50
C SER A 18 -21.83 -3.93 -5.44
N PRO A 19 -20.49 -4.06 -5.34
CA PRO A 19 -19.70 -3.22 -4.46
C PRO A 19 -19.70 -1.75 -4.86
N LEU A 20 -20.02 -1.42 -6.11
CA LEU A 20 -20.08 -0.05 -6.60
C LEU A 20 -21.42 0.63 -6.28
N HIS A 21 -22.53 -0.10 -6.46
CA HIS A 21 -23.86 0.49 -6.45
C HIS A 21 -24.67 0.18 -5.19
N ASP A 22 -24.50 -1.01 -4.61
CA ASP A 22 -25.39 -1.52 -3.55
C ASP A 22 -24.86 -1.27 -2.14
N ILE A 23 -23.54 -1.10 -1.97
CA ILE A 23 -22.98 -0.72 -0.68
C ILE A 23 -23.26 0.77 -0.45
N PRO A 24 -23.95 1.17 0.63
CA PRO A 24 -24.26 2.58 0.86
C PRO A 24 -23.00 3.44 1.00
N LEU A 25 -23.03 4.68 0.50
CA LEU A 25 -21.96 5.66 0.69
C LEU A 25 -21.58 5.81 2.17
N PHE A 26 -22.59 6.01 3.02
CA PHE A 26 -22.42 6.24 4.45
C PHE A 26 -22.67 4.95 5.25
N ALA A 27 -21.75 4.65 6.16
CA ALA A 27 -22.01 3.74 7.27
C ALA A 27 -22.79 4.44 8.40
N ASP A 28 -22.50 5.74 8.61
CA ASP A 28 -23.22 6.63 9.52
C ASP A 28 -23.15 8.05 8.94
N GLU A 29 -24.26 8.55 8.40
CA GLU A 29 -24.33 9.87 7.79
C GLU A 29 -24.20 11.01 8.81
N GLY A 30 -24.68 10.81 10.04
CA GLY A 30 -24.62 11.80 11.11
C GLY A 30 -23.19 12.04 11.60
N GLN A 31 -22.37 10.99 11.62
CA GLN A 31 -20.95 11.08 11.96
C GLN A 31 -20.03 11.31 10.76
N LYS A 32 -20.58 11.31 9.53
CA LYS A 32 -19.81 11.33 8.27
C LYS A 32 -18.78 10.20 8.25
N THR A 33 -19.23 9.00 8.60
CA THR A 33 -18.49 7.74 8.48
C THR A 33 -18.89 7.08 7.17
N PHE A 34 -17.91 6.76 6.34
CA PHE A 34 -18.11 6.20 5.01
C PHE A 34 -17.86 4.69 5.01
N ASN A 35 -18.55 3.97 4.12
CA ASN A 35 -18.09 2.64 3.76
C ASN A 35 -16.91 2.77 2.78
N MET A 36 -15.91 1.91 2.90
CA MET A 36 -14.80 1.78 1.96
C MET A 36 -14.72 0.33 1.54
N VAL A 37 -14.69 0.08 0.23
CA VAL A 37 -14.44 -1.24 -0.33
C VAL A 37 -12.94 -1.41 -0.50
N VAL A 38 -12.35 -2.38 0.20
CA VAL A 38 -10.90 -2.65 0.11
C VAL A 38 -10.60 -3.51 -1.11
N GLU A 39 -9.82 -2.98 -2.05
CA GLU A 39 -9.42 -3.70 -3.26
C GLU A 39 -8.04 -4.34 -3.09
N ILE A 40 -7.10 -3.57 -2.53
CA ILE A 40 -5.69 -3.94 -2.44
C ILE A 40 -5.23 -3.82 -0.98
N PRO A 41 -5.01 -4.96 -0.30
CA PRO A 41 -4.42 -4.99 1.03
C PRO A 41 -3.03 -4.33 1.06
N ARG A 42 -2.71 -3.63 2.15
CA ARG A 42 -1.37 -3.05 2.36
C ARG A 42 -0.27 -4.09 2.19
N TRP A 43 0.84 -3.67 1.59
CA TRP A 43 2.02 -4.47 1.27
C TRP A 43 1.77 -5.60 0.26
N THR A 44 0.75 -5.45 -0.57
CA THR A 44 0.53 -6.33 -1.71
C THR A 44 0.73 -5.57 -3.03
N ASN A 45 0.97 -6.32 -4.11
CA ASN A 45 1.34 -5.74 -5.42
C ASN A 45 0.28 -5.94 -6.50
N ALA A 46 -0.63 -6.91 -6.35
CA ALA A 46 -1.62 -7.21 -7.37
C ALA A 46 -2.56 -6.01 -7.52
N LYS A 47 -2.61 -5.40 -8.71
CA LYS A 47 -3.56 -4.30 -8.98
C LYS A 47 -4.95 -4.90 -9.15
N MET A 48 -5.75 -4.75 -8.11
CA MET A 48 -7.15 -5.19 -8.08
C MET A 48 -8.02 -3.97 -8.09
N GLU A 49 -9.17 -4.07 -8.75
CA GLU A 49 -10.13 -2.99 -8.90
C GLU A 49 -11.54 -3.54 -9.03
N ILE A 50 -12.52 -2.78 -8.57
CA ILE A 50 -13.93 -2.96 -8.91
C ILE A 50 -14.06 -2.95 -10.43
N ASN A 51 -14.53 -4.05 -11.01
CA ASN A 51 -14.67 -4.12 -12.46
C ASN A 51 -15.90 -3.35 -12.93
N LEU A 52 -15.70 -2.21 -13.57
CA LEU A 52 -16.82 -1.36 -14.00
C LEU A 52 -17.69 -1.97 -15.10
N LYS A 53 -17.19 -2.93 -15.88
CA LYS A 53 -17.87 -3.43 -17.10
C LYS A 53 -18.71 -4.68 -16.86
N GLU A 54 -18.39 -5.44 -15.82
CA GLU A 54 -19.09 -6.69 -15.50
C GLU A 54 -20.30 -6.44 -14.60
N VAL A 55 -21.33 -7.27 -14.77
CA VAL A 55 -22.54 -7.22 -13.94
C VAL A 55 -22.18 -7.54 -12.49
N LEU A 56 -22.73 -6.75 -11.55
CA LEU A 56 -22.41 -6.76 -10.11
C LEU A 56 -20.97 -6.34 -9.76
N ASN A 57 -20.24 -5.72 -10.70
CA ASN A 57 -18.95 -5.07 -10.51
C ASN A 57 -17.96 -5.83 -9.60
N PRO A 58 -17.68 -7.13 -9.85
CA PRO A 58 -16.77 -7.90 -9.00
C PRO A 58 -15.38 -7.28 -8.98
N ILE A 59 -14.65 -7.41 -7.87
CA ILE A 59 -13.26 -6.98 -7.82
C ILE A 59 -12.42 -8.00 -8.60
N LYS A 60 -11.63 -7.53 -9.58
CA LYS A 60 -10.79 -8.36 -10.45
C LYS A 60 -9.40 -7.75 -10.59
N GLN A 61 -8.44 -8.59 -10.96
CA GLN A 61 -7.08 -8.10 -11.21
C GLN A 61 -7.02 -7.45 -12.58
N ASP A 62 -6.42 -6.25 -12.66
CA ASP A 62 -6.15 -5.56 -13.92
C ASP A 62 -5.26 -6.45 -14.83
N ILE A 63 -5.58 -6.46 -16.12
CA ILE A 63 -4.84 -7.18 -17.15
C ILE A 63 -4.22 -6.18 -18.11
N LYS A 64 -2.89 -6.05 -18.03
CA LYS A 64 -2.11 -5.18 -18.92
C LYS A 64 -1.35 -6.02 -19.93
N LYS A 65 -1.58 -5.76 -21.23
CA LYS A 65 -0.93 -6.48 -22.34
C LYS A 65 -1.09 -8.01 -22.24
N GLY A 66 -2.28 -8.47 -21.85
CA GLY A 66 -2.61 -9.90 -21.70
C GLY A 66 -1.97 -10.60 -20.50
N LYS A 67 -1.37 -9.86 -19.56
CA LYS A 67 -0.79 -10.38 -18.32
C LYS A 67 -1.43 -9.72 -17.10
N LEU A 68 -1.52 -10.46 -16.01
CA LEU A 68 -1.94 -9.94 -14.71
C LEU A 68 -1.00 -8.81 -14.29
N ARG A 69 -1.57 -7.67 -13.90
CA ARG A 69 -0.80 -6.49 -13.52
C ARG A 69 -0.40 -6.52 -12.05
N PHE A 70 0.86 -6.19 -11.81
CA PHE A 70 1.41 -5.99 -10.47
C PHE A 70 2.13 -4.66 -10.42
N VAL A 71 1.85 -3.85 -9.40
CA VAL A 71 2.61 -2.62 -9.12
C VAL A 71 3.99 -2.99 -8.59
N ALA A 72 5.01 -2.31 -9.09
CA ALA A 72 6.39 -2.54 -8.72
C ALA A 72 6.70 -2.08 -7.28
N ASN A 73 7.71 -2.69 -6.68
CA ASN A 73 8.32 -2.17 -5.46
C ASN A 73 9.28 -1.03 -5.83
N CYS A 74 8.90 0.21 -5.53
CA CYS A 74 9.78 1.38 -5.71
C CYS A 74 10.45 1.69 -4.37
N PHE A 75 11.77 1.54 -4.28
CA PHE A 75 12.47 1.70 -3.00
C PHE A 75 12.22 3.10 -2.40
N PRO A 76 11.88 3.22 -1.11
CA PRO A 76 11.89 2.18 -0.06
C PRO A 76 10.57 1.41 0.14
N HIS A 77 9.59 1.64 -0.72
CA HIS A 77 8.23 1.11 -0.57
C HIS A 77 8.09 -0.35 -1.07
N HIS A 78 7.20 -1.08 -0.42
CA HIS A 78 6.82 -2.44 -0.78
C HIS A 78 5.33 -2.48 -1.12
N GLY A 79 5.01 -2.75 -2.39
CA GLY A 79 3.64 -2.72 -2.91
C GLY A 79 2.91 -1.41 -2.60
N TYR A 80 1.62 -1.51 -2.34
CA TYR A 80 0.81 -0.42 -1.81
C TYR A 80 1.13 -0.22 -0.32
N ILE A 81 1.36 1.02 0.11
CA ILE A 81 1.75 1.31 1.51
C ILE A 81 0.56 1.63 2.43
N TRP A 82 -0.67 1.50 1.92
CA TRP A 82 -1.96 1.60 2.63
C TRP A 82 -2.85 0.41 2.29
N ASN A 83 -3.95 0.22 3.02
CA ASN A 83 -5.06 -0.51 2.43
C ASN A 83 -5.70 0.43 1.41
N TYR A 84 -5.83 -0.03 0.17
CA TYR A 84 -6.28 0.79 -0.95
C TYR A 84 -7.59 0.25 -1.51
N GLY A 85 -8.45 1.15 -1.96
CA GLY A 85 -9.71 0.81 -2.61
C GLY A 85 -10.52 2.06 -2.89
N ALA A 86 -11.85 1.96 -2.85
CA ALA A 86 -12.72 3.06 -3.24
C ALA A 86 -13.91 3.27 -2.28
N ILE A 87 -14.50 4.47 -2.32
CA ILE A 87 -15.80 4.73 -1.69
C ILE A 87 -16.92 4.31 -2.65
N PRO A 88 -17.84 3.41 -2.25
CA PRO A 88 -18.95 3.02 -3.10
C PRO A 88 -19.90 4.19 -3.33
N GLN A 89 -20.72 4.08 -4.37
CA GLN A 89 -21.67 5.13 -4.77
C GLN A 89 -21.01 6.47 -5.10
N THR A 90 -19.79 6.44 -5.62
CA THR A 90 -19.10 7.63 -6.14
C THR A 90 -18.67 7.39 -7.57
N TRP A 91 -18.48 8.47 -8.33
CA TRP A 91 -18.02 8.40 -9.71
C TRP A 91 -17.38 9.72 -10.13
N GLU A 92 -16.10 9.66 -10.53
CA GLU A 92 -15.37 10.78 -11.12
C GLU A 92 -15.75 10.91 -12.60
N ASN A 93 -16.78 11.71 -12.87
CA ASN A 93 -17.39 11.80 -14.20
C ASN A 93 -16.40 12.37 -15.27
N PRO A 94 -16.09 11.63 -16.35
CA PRO A 94 -15.13 12.05 -17.38
C PRO A 94 -15.65 13.16 -18.31
N GLU A 95 -16.93 13.52 -18.19
CA GLU A 95 -17.52 14.62 -18.95
C GLU A 95 -17.37 15.97 -18.23
N ILE A 96 -17.11 15.95 -16.92
CA ILE A 96 -17.04 17.16 -16.09
C ILE A 96 -15.59 17.53 -15.83
N LEU A 97 -15.29 18.82 -15.98
CA LEU A 97 -14.00 19.41 -15.62
C LEU A 97 -14.01 19.73 -14.13
N ASP A 98 -13.05 19.19 -13.38
CA ASP A 98 -12.79 19.57 -12.00
C ASP A 98 -12.04 20.92 -11.98
N GLU A 99 -12.61 21.93 -11.33
CA GLU A 99 -12.03 23.28 -11.29
C GLU A 99 -10.72 23.35 -10.49
N SER A 100 -10.51 22.41 -9.55
CA SER A 100 -9.34 22.37 -8.68
C SER A 100 -8.11 21.82 -9.41
N THR A 101 -8.30 20.87 -10.32
CA THR A 101 -7.21 20.25 -11.09
C THR A 101 -7.09 20.81 -12.51
N GLY A 102 -8.19 21.33 -13.07
CA GLY A 102 -8.28 21.68 -14.48
C GLY A 102 -8.33 20.48 -15.42
N CYS A 103 -8.64 19.29 -14.90
CA CYS A 103 -8.72 18.01 -15.61
C CYS A 103 -10.12 17.40 -15.48
N LYS A 104 -10.44 16.44 -16.35
CA LYS A 104 -11.69 15.67 -16.30
C LYS A 104 -11.51 14.45 -15.40
N GLY A 105 -12.59 13.94 -14.79
CA GLY A 105 -12.54 12.71 -13.99
C GLY A 105 -12.03 11.50 -14.77
N ASP A 106 -11.42 10.54 -14.07
CA ASP A 106 -10.84 9.31 -14.62
C ASP A 106 -11.87 8.20 -14.92
N ASN A 107 -13.17 8.47 -14.69
CA ASN A 107 -14.29 7.57 -14.89
C ASN A 107 -14.39 6.41 -13.86
N ASP A 108 -13.59 6.43 -12.81
CA ASP A 108 -13.60 5.44 -11.73
C ASP A 108 -14.35 5.97 -10.47
N PRO A 109 -14.65 5.12 -9.48
CA PRO A 109 -15.12 5.56 -8.17
C PRO A 109 -13.97 6.22 -7.40
N ILE A 110 -14.26 7.15 -6.49
CA ILE A 110 -13.21 7.91 -5.81
C ILE A 110 -12.34 7.01 -4.93
N ASP A 111 -11.02 7.17 -5.08
CA ASP A 111 -10.02 6.34 -4.44
C ASP A 111 -9.79 6.70 -2.97
N VAL A 112 -9.46 5.68 -2.17
CA VAL A 112 -9.20 5.80 -0.73
C VAL A 112 -7.92 5.08 -0.34
N MET A 113 -7.09 5.78 0.43
CA MET A 113 -5.92 5.28 1.13
C MET A 113 -6.22 5.22 2.64
N GLU A 114 -6.47 4.01 3.14
CA GLU A 114 -6.74 3.76 4.55
C GLU A 114 -5.43 3.48 5.31
N ILE A 115 -5.15 4.34 6.30
CA ILE A 115 -3.82 4.46 6.93
C ILE A 115 -3.69 3.74 8.27
N GLY A 116 -4.75 3.10 8.74
CA GLY A 116 -4.80 2.41 10.03
C GLY A 116 -3.90 1.19 10.10
N TYR A 117 -3.48 0.85 11.31
CA TYR A 117 -2.52 -0.20 11.62
C TYR A 117 -3.15 -1.28 12.50
N ARG A 118 -4.47 -1.52 12.39
CA ARG A 118 -5.27 -2.54 13.13
C ARG A 118 -4.43 -3.35 14.13
N VAL A 119 -4.45 -2.93 15.38
CA VAL A 119 -3.74 -3.66 16.45
C VAL A 119 -4.57 -4.89 16.78
N CYS A 120 -3.99 -6.08 16.60
CA CYS A 120 -4.55 -7.31 17.16
C CYS A 120 -4.73 -7.13 18.68
N THR A 121 -5.97 -7.15 19.15
CA THR A 121 -6.34 -6.95 20.57
C THR A 121 -5.86 -8.08 21.50
N ASN A 122 -5.25 -9.14 20.95
CA ASN A 122 -4.59 -10.21 21.71
C ASN A 122 -3.07 -10.31 21.49
N CYS A 123 -2.44 -9.33 20.83
CA CYS A 123 -1.00 -9.24 20.84
C CYS A 123 -0.54 -8.62 22.16
N PHE A 124 0.00 -9.44 23.05
CA PHE A 124 0.88 -8.97 24.12
C PHE A 124 1.98 -8.13 23.47
N TYR A 125 1.80 -6.81 23.52
CA TYR A 125 2.85 -5.86 23.18
C TYR A 125 4.06 -6.23 24.04
N TYR A 126 5.21 -6.40 23.41
CA TYR A 126 6.47 -6.72 24.07
C TYR A 126 6.78 -5.64 25.12
N LYS A 127 6.36 -5.87 26.37
CA LYS A 127 6.75 -5.12 27.55
C LYS A 127 8.16 -5.56 27.96
N GLY A 128 9.10 -5.39 27.04
CA GLY A 128 10.43 -5.92 27.21
C GLY A 128 11.40 -5.32 26.23
N HIS A 129 11.59 -4.00 26.24
CA HIS A 129 12.85 -3.37 25.80
C HIS A 129 12.98 -1.87 26.19
N ILE A 130 12.11 -1.32 27.05
CA ILE A 130 12.29 0.04 27.59
C ILE A 130 13.32 0.06 28.75
N SER A 131 13.54 -1.05 29.46
CA SER A 131 14.56 -1.11 30.53
C SER A 131 15.99 -1.20 29.98
N THR A 132 16.21 -1.93 28.88
CA THR A 132 17.55 -2.09 28.27
C THR A 132 18.01 -0.85 27.53
N LEU A 133 17.09 -0.11 26.88
CA LEU A 133 17.42 1.16 26.21
C LEU A 133 17.66 2.30 27.20
N LYS A 134 17.05 2.27 28.39
CA LYS A 134 17.35 3.22 29.48
C LYS A 134 18.71 2.92 30.13
N LEU A 135 19.02 1.63 30.35
CA LEU A 135 20.36 1.18 30.79
C LEU A 135 21.47 1.45 29.75
N LEU A 136 21.18 1.36 28.45
CA LEU A 136 22.13 1.74 27.40
C LEU A 136 22.31 3.26 27.30
N LYS A 137 21.24 4.06 27.39
CA LYS A 137 21.35 5.54 27.39
C LYS A 137 22.16 6.07 28.56
N ASP A 138 21.99 5.51 29.76
CA ASP A 138 22.71 5.96 30.96
C ASP A 138 24.18 5.48 30.98
N LYS A 139 24.50 4.34 30.34
CA LYS A 139 25.89 3.91 30.12
C LYS A 139 26.59 4.68 29.00
N ILE A 140 25.89 4.97 27.91
CA ILE A 140 26.45 5.70 26.75
C ILE A 140 26.69 7.18 27.09
N ASN A 141 25.82 7.81 27.91
CA ASN A 141 26.01 9.20 28.33
C ASN A 141 27.19 9.40 29.31
N ASN A 142 27.55 8.40 30.11
CA ASN A 142 28.68 8.51 31.05
C ASN A 142 30.05 8.27 30.40
N GLU A 143 30.13 7.52 29.28
CA GLU A 143 31.40 7.33 28.57
C GLU A 143 31.65 8.38 27.46
N LEU A 144 30.61 8.99 26.90
CA LEU A 144 30.74 10.01 25.84
C LEU A 144 31.24 11.39 26.33
N LEU A 145 31.16 11.67 27.63
CA LEU A 145 31.64 12.93 28.20
C LEU A 145 33.16 13.01 28.39
N ILE A 146 33.88 11.89 28.24
CA ILE A 146 35.34 11.84 28.47
C ILE A 146 36.17 11.81 27.17
N SER A 147 35.60 11.43 26.01
CA SER A 147 36.39 11.36 24.75
C SER A 147 36.01 12.36 23.66
N ALA A 148 35.02 13.24 23.87
CA ALA A 148 34.60 14.23 22.87
C ALA A 148 35.49 15.48 22.82
N LYS A 149 36.81 15.30 22.76
CA LYS A 149 37.73 16.32 22.23
C LYS A 149 38.60 15.70 21.14
N LYS A 150 38.34 16.15 19.91
CA LYS A 150 39.03 15.88 18.63
C LYS A 150 38.65 14.57 17.94
N LYS A 151 37.81 14.67 16.90
CA LYS A 151 38.11 14.27 15.49
C LYS A 151 36.84 14.40 14.63
N SER A 152 37.03 14.74 13.35
CA SER A 152 35.98 15.10 12.40
C SER A 152 35.20 13.88 11.89
N MET A 153 33.96 14.12 11.44
CA MET A 153 32.92 13.13 11.08
C MET A 153 33.32 12.06 10.05
N ALA A 154 34.37 12.27 9.24
CA ALA A 154 34.82 11.28 8.26
C ALA A 154 35.60 10.11 8.90
N GLU A 155 36.30 10.33 10.01
CA GLU A 155 37.05 9.25 10.69
C GLU A 155 36.14 8.37 11.56
N ALA A 156 34.96 8.87 11.96
CA ALA A 156 34.00 8.14 12.79
C ALA A 156 33.25 7.05 11.99
N GLN A 157 33.00 7.28 10.70
CA GLN A 157 32.34 6.31 9.82
C GLN A 157 33.25 5.13 9.45
N GLU A 158 34.53 5.39 9.19
CA GLU A 158 35.54 4.34 8.95
C GLU A 158 35.75 3.48 10.22
N TRP A 159 35.73 4.10 11.39
CA TRP A 159 35.88 3.38 12.67
C TRP A 159 34.67 2.48 13.00
N GLU A 160 33.44 2.96 12.75
CA GLU A 160 32.21 2.16 12.88
C GLU A 160 32.21 0.96 11.92
N PHE A 161 32.66 1.14 10.67
CA PHE A 161 32.76 0.07 9.69
C PHE A 161 33.77 -1.02 10.11
N GLN A 162 34.98 -0.62 10.55
CA GLN A 162 36.00 -1.54 11.06
C GLN A 162 35.54 -2.25 12.34
N ARG A 163 34.81 -1.56 13.23
CA ARG A 163 34.27 -2.16 14.46
C ARG A 163 33.20 -3.21 14.18
N THR A 164 32.29 -2.93 13.24
CA THR A 164 31.19 -3.83 12.87
C THR A 164 31.73 -5.07 12.14
N SER A 165 32.74 -4.89 11.29
CA SER A 165 33.46 -5.97 10.61
C SER A 165 34.20 -6.89 11.61
N ASN A 166 34.87 -6.33 12.61
CA ASN A 166 35.57 -7.10 13.65
C ASN A 166 34.60 -7.85 14.58
N LEU A 167 33.42 -7.29 14.87
CA LEU A 167 32.38 -7.94 15.65
C LEU A 167 31.77 -9.15 14.91
N LEU A 168 31.51 -9.01 13.60
CA LEU A 168 31.07 -10.11 12.74
C LEU A 168 32.11 -11.23 12.69
N THR A 169 33.39 -10.87 12.56
CA THR A 169 34.50 -11.84 12.49
C THR A 169 34.70 -12.58 13.82
N SER A 170 34.45 -11.93 14.96
CA SER A 170 34.53 -12.56 16.28
C SER A 170 33.37 -13.52 16.58
N THR A 171 32.19 -13.23 16.01
CA THR A 171 30.99 -14.08 16.12
C THR A 171 31.11 -15.30 15.21
N LEU A 172 31.61 -15.12 13.97
CA LEU A 172 31.86 -16.22 13.03
C LEU A 172 32.98 -17.17 13.48
N LYS A 173 33.94 -16.71 14.29
CA LYS A 173 34.97 -17.58 14.92
C LYS A 173 34.47 -18.39 16.12
N LYS A 174 33.31 -18.06 16.71
CA LYS A 174 32.72 -18.84 17.81
C LYS A 174 31.96 -20.09 17.31
N ASP A 175 31.49 -20.09 16.06
CA ASP A 175 30.75 -21.21 15.46
C ASP A 175 31.60 -22.23 14.71
N GLN A 176 32.93 -22.04 14.62
CA GLN A 176 33.86 -23.01 14.03
C GLN A 176 34.39 -24.08 15.01
N ARG A 177 33.75 -24.26 16.18
CA ARG A 177 34.03 -25.39 17.08
C ARG A 177 33.23 -26.67 16.76
N VAL A 178 32.52 -26.70 15.64
CA VAL A 178 31.90 -27.91 15.07
C VAL A 178 32.28 -28.00 13.60
N LEU A 179 33.43 -28.65 13.33
CA LEU A 179 33.88 -29.32 12.10
C LEU A 179 35.41 -29.19 11.99
N GLY A 180 36.08 -30.33 11.94
CA GLY A 180 37.52 -30.47 12.10
C GLY A 180 38.36 -30.00 10.90
N SER A 181 39.60 -29.64 11.24
CA SER A 181 40.86 -29.73 10.47
C SER A 181 40.86 -29.39 8.98
N SER A 182 41.63 -28.38 8.59
CA SER A 182 42.88 -28.57 7.79
C SER A 182 43.39 -27.24 7.19
N LEU A 183 44.73 -27.09 7.20
CA LEU A 183 45.58 -26.18 6.39
C LEU A 183 45.52 -24.66 6.64
N ALA A 184 46.53 -23.87 6.29
CA ALA A 184 47.99 -23.94 6.38
C ALA A 184 48.47 -22.51 6.03
N THR A 185 49.63 -22.16 6.54
CA THR A 185 50.29 -20.85 6.49
C THR A 185 50.70 -20.42 5.08
N THR A 186 50.45 -19.15 4.69
CA THR A 186 51.42 -18.37 3.90
C THR A 186 51.23 -16.86 4.06
N ARG A 187 52.31 -16.15 4.44
CA ARG A 187 52.48 -14.70 4.27
C ARG A 187 52.99 -14.44 2.85
N ALA A 188 52.39 -13.49 2.14
CA ALA A 188 53.02 -12.84 0.99
C ALA A 188 52.62 -11.36 0.95
N THR A 189 53.61 -10.51 1.20
CA THR A 189 53.66 -9.09 0.85
C THR A 189 53.79 -8.94 -0.67
N THR A 190 52.90 -8.21 -1.33
CA THR A 190 53.16 -7.28 -2.47
C THR A 190 51.84 -6.57 -2.81
N THR A 191 51.91 -5.26 -3.06
CA THR A 191 50.81 -4.35 -3.36
C THR A 191 50.16 -4.62 -4.73
N MET A 192 48.85 -4.87 -4.76
CA MET A 192 47.99 -4.85 -5.96
C MET A 192 46.78 -3.93 -5.75
N PRO A 193 46.23 -3.29 -6.81
CA PRO A 193 45.09 -2.38 -6.71
C PRO A 193 43.80 -3.08 -6.25
N LEU A 194 43.00 -2.39 -5.44
CA LEU A 194 41.82 -2.90 -4.72
C LEU A 194 40.72 -3.52 -5.60
N ALA A 195 40.71 -3.23 -6.92
CA ALA A 195 39.71 -3.75 -7.85
C ALA A 195 39.91 -5.24 -8.19
N ASP A 196 41.15 -5.74 -8.21
CA ASP A 196 41.43 -7.13 -8.63
C ASP A 196 41.29 -8.14 -7.48
N PHE A 197 41.33 -7.69 -6.23
CA PHE A 197 41.13 -8.57 -5.06
C PHE A 197 39.66 -8.97 -4.87
N LEU A 198 38.73 -8.10 -5.25
CA LEU A 198 37.29 -8.34 -5.09
C LEU A 198 36.69 -9.24 -6.18
N GLY A 199 37.32 -9.31 -7.36
CA GLY A 199 36.81 -10.11 -8.47
C GLY A 199 37.08 -11.62 -8.36
N ASN A 200 38.18 -12.03 -7.71
CA ASN A 200 38.68 -13.41 -7.82
C ASN A 200 38.64 -14.26 -6.53
N SER A 201 38.10 -13.73 -5.42
CA SER A 201 38.04 -14.49 -4.15
C SER A 201 36.63 -14.91 -3.71
N PHE A 202 35.58 -14.60 -4.47
CA PHE A 202 34.21 -15.04 -4.15
C PHE A 202 33.41 -15.41 -5.41
N PRO A 203 33.42 -16.68 -5.83
CA PRO A 203 32.51 -17.15 -6.89
C PRO A 203 31.04 -17.23 -6.44
N TYR A 204 30.67 -16.66 -5.29
CA TYR A 204 29.35 -16.87 -4.65
C TYR A 204 28.63 -15.59 -4.20
N VAL A 205 29.05 -14.40 -4.65
CA VAL A 205 28.40 -13.13 -4.28
C VAL A 205 27.43 -12.61 -5.36
N SER A 206 27.23 -13.37 -6.46
CA SER A 206 26.22 -13.04 -7.48
C SER A 206 24.88 -13.78 -7.33
N LYS A 207 24.67 -14.53 -6.24
CA LYS A 207 23.40 -15.24 -5.99
C LYS A 207 23.03 -15.28 -4.51
N LEU A 208 22.70 -14.13 -3.93
CA LEU A 208 21.92 -14.08 -2.70
C LEU A 208 20.82 -13.05 -2.88
N PRO A 209 19.53 -13.44 -2.83
CA PRO A 209 18.47 -12.45 -2.82
C PRO A 209 18.59 -11.68 -1.50
N LEU A 210 18.79 -10.37 -1.59
CA LEU A 210 18.62 -9.45 -0.46
C LEU A 210 17.15 -9.48 -0.05
N GLN A 211 16.76 -10.47 0.76
CA GLN A 211 15.52 -10.42 1.51
C GLN A 211 15.78 -9.72 2.84
N PRO A 212 14.97 -8.72 3.23
CA PRO A 212 15.09 -8.08 4.53
C PRO A 212 15.00 -9.12 5.67
N PHE A 213 15.86 -8.99 6.66
CA PHE A 213 16.13 -9.95 7.74
C PHE A 213 14.95 -10.16 8.74
N TRP A 214 13.74 -9.71 8.43
CA TRP A 214 12.57 -9.73 9.34
C TRP A 214 11.61 -10.90 9.09
N TRP A 215 11.89 -11.76 8.11
CA TRP A 215 10.96 -12.81 7.67
C TRP A 215 11.10 -14.17 8.38
N LYS A 216 12.05 -14.33 9.31
CA LYS A 216 12.24 -15.60 10.03
C LYS A 216 11.65 -15.57 11.43
N SER A 217 10.33 -15.63 11.53
CA SER A 217 9.66 -16.32 12.64
C SER A 217 8.22 -16.65 12.25
N GLY A 218 7.84 -17.92 12.40
CA GLY A 218 6.50 -18.43 12.07
C GLY A 218 5.43 -17.94 13.04
N ALA A 219 5.14 -16.64 13.02
CA ALA A 219 3.95 -16.06 13.62
C ALA A 219 2.82 -16.03 12.59
N SER A 220 1.67 -16.57 12.98
CA SER A 220 0.42 -16.45 12.20
C SER A 220 0.12 -14.98 11.90
N PRO A 221 -0.22 -14.59 10.65
CA PRO A 221 -0.49 -13.20 10.29
C PRO A 221 -1.81 -12.77 10.90
N SER A 222 -1.77 -12.28 12.13
CA SER A 222 -2.95 -11.91 12.90
C SER A 222 -3.17 -10.39 12.88
N VAL A 223 -4.07 -9.99 11.97
CA VAL A 223 -5.04 -8.88 12.08
C VAL A 223 -4.50 -7.44 12.11
N ALA A 224 -3.55 -7.08 11.22
CA ALA A 224 -3.14 -5.66 11.02
C ALA A 224 -3.31 -5.13 9.58
N VAL A 225 -3.81 -5.93 8.65
CA VAL A 225 -4.00 -5.58 7.23
C VAL A 225 -5.42 -6.00 6.82
N ALA A 226 -6.15 -5.12 6.14
CA ALA A 226 -7.50 -5.41 5.69
C ALA A 226 -7.51 -6.48 4.59
N LYS A 227 -8.62 -7.22 4.48
CA LYS A 227 -8.75 -8.23 3.42
C LYS A 227 -9.31 -7.58 2.16
N ARG A 228 -8.93 -8.14 1.01
CA ARG A 228 -9.58 -7.80 -0.26
C ARG A 228 -11.07 -8.13 -0.20
N GLY A 229 -11.90 -7.22 -0.69
CA GLY A 229 -13.37 -7.28 -0.61
C GLY A 229 -13.93 -6.95 0.78
N GLU A 230 -13.08 -6.63 1.76
CA GLU A 230 -13.59 -6.17 3.07
C GLU A 230 -14.20 -4.77 2.93
N VAL A 231 -15.35 -4.57 3.58
CA VAL A 231 -15.97 -3.25 3.70
C VAL A 231 -15.59 -2.66 5.06
N LEU A 232 -14.76 -1.62 5.04
CA LEU A 232 -14.36 -0.88 6.23
C LEU A 232 -15.29 0.29 6.47
N GLN A 233 -15.46 0.65 7.74
CA GLN A 233 -16.10 1.91 8.14
C GLN A 233 -14.98 2.90 8.41
N VAL A 234 -14.88 3.96 7.62
CA VAL A 234 -13.72 4.86 7.65
C VAL A 234 -14.14 6.30 7.93
N LYS A 235 -13.25 7.01 8.61
CA LYS A 235 -13.31 8.45 8.79
C LYS A 235 -12.33 9.13 7.85
N VAL A 236 -12.84 10.07 7.05
CA VAL A 236 -12.04 10.90 6.15
C VAL A 236 -11.23 11.92 6.95
N LEU A 237 -9.97 12.11 6.55
CA LEU A 237 -9.01 13.04 7.15
C LEU A 237 -8.56 14.14 6.18
N GLY A 238 -8.55 13.86 4.88
CA GLY A 238 -8.11 14.80 3.83
C GLY A 238 -8.11 14.17 2.44
N ALA A 239 -7.59 14.89 1.45
CA ALA A 239 -7.51 14.44 0.05
C ALA A 239 -6.23 14.94 -0.64
N ILE A 240 -5.71 14.18 -1.59
CA ILE A 240 -4.62 14.57 -2.50
C ILE A 240 -5.15 14.59 -3.93
N ALA A 241 -4.85 15.67 -4.66
CA ALA A 241 -5.24 15.86 -6.05
C ALA A 241 -4.16 15.29 -6.99
N LEU A 242 -4.24 14.00 -7.35
CA LEU A 242 -3.37 13.43 -8.38
C LEU A 242 -3.88 13.86 -9.76
N ILE A 243 -2.95 14.15 -10.67
CA ILE A 243 -3.24 14.27 -12.10
C ILE A 243 -2.60 13.05 -12.77
N ASP A 244 -3.43 12.07 -13.10
CA ASP A 244 -2.99 10.81 -13.70
C ASP A 244 -3.22 10.82 -15.20
N GLU A 245 -2.13 10.88 -15.98
CA GLU A 245 -2.18 10.89 -17.46
C GLU A 245 -3.13 11.96 -18.08
N GLY A 246 -3.39 13.05 -17.35
CA GLY A 246 -4.25 14.16 -17.79
C GLY A 246 -5.67 14.15 -17.21
N GLU A 247 -5.98 13.15 -16.38
CA GLU A 247 -7.25 12.98 -15.69
C GLU A 247 -7.12 13.37 -14.21
N THR A 248 -8.20 13.86 -13.64
CA THR A 248 -8.37 14.05 -12.20
C THR A 248 -8.52 12.69 -11.56
N ASP A 249 -7.71 12.44 -10.53
CA ASP A 249 -7.69 11.19 -9.79
C ASP A 249 -7.55 11.51 -8.29
N TRP A 250 -8.68 11.70 -7.59
CA TRP A 250 -8.67 12.12 -6.20
C TRP A 250 -8.30 10.97 -5.26
N LYS A 251 -7.27 11.16 -4.44
CA LYS A 251 -6.86 10.19 -3.41
C LYS A 251 -7.31 10.63 -2.02
N ILE A 252 -8.41 10.07 -1.53
CA ILE A 252 -8.91 10.33 -0.17
C ILE A 252 -8.02 9.65 0.87
N ILE A 253 -7.67 10.38 1.93
CA ILE A 253 -6.94 9.85 3.08
C ILE A 253 -7.94 9.58 4.19
N ALA A 254 -8.01 8.33 4.65
CA ALA A 254 -8.97 7.90 5.66
C ALA A 254 -8.36 6.93 6.68
N ILE A 255 -9.07 6.68 7.77
CA ILE A 255 -8.70 5.67 8.77
C ILE A 255 -9.92 4.85 9.20
N ASP A 256 -9.74 3.54 9.39
CA ASP A 256 -10.76 2.66 9.99
C ASP A 256 -11.19 3.21 11.36
N VAL A 257 -12.50 3.38 11.58
CA VAL A 257 -13.05 3.87 12.86
C VAL A 257 -12.74 2.95 14.04
N LYS A 258 -12.39 1.69 13.77
CA LYS A 258 -11.96 0.71 14.78
C LYS A 258 -10.46 0.77 15.09
N ASP A 259 -9.70 1.61 14.38
CA ASP A 259 -8.28 1.77 14.63
C ASP A 259 -8.03 2.51 15.97
N PRO A 260 -7.05 2.09 16.81
CA PRO A 260 -6.76 2.77 18.07
C PRO A 260 -6.32 4.24 17.94
N LEU A 261 -5.80 4.66 16.78
CA LEU A 261 -5.48 6.07 16.50
C LEU A 261 -6.67 6.84 15.91
N ALA A 262 -7.78 6.20 15.58
CA ALA A 262 -8.94 6.87 14.98
C ALA A 262 -9.45 8.03 15.84
N GLU A 263 -9.46 7.91 17.17
CA GLU A 263 -9.89 9.01 18.05
C GLU A 263 -8.95 10.22 18.02
N GLN A 264 -7.66 10.00 17.74
CA GLN A 264 -6.61 11.02 17.74
C GLN A 264 -6.47 11.70 16.37
N LEU A 265 -6.72 10.98 15.28
CA LEU A 265 -6.66 11.50 13.92
C LEU A 265 -8.02 12.07 13.51
N LYS A 266 -8.19 13.39 13.55
CA LYS A 266 -9.46 14.06 13.19
C LYS A 266 -9.36 14.86 11.90
N GLU A 267 -8.18 15.43 11.64
CA GLU A 267 -7.89 16.24 10.45
C GLU A 267 -6.55 15.81 9.83
N ILE A 268 -6.30 16.25 8.60
CA ILE A 268 -5.06 15.93 7.87
C ILE A 268 -3.79 16.29 8.65
N SER A 269 -3.83 17.38 9.43
CA SER A 269 -2.68 17.83 10.23
C SER A 269 -2.30 16.85 11.36
N ASP A 270 -3.23 16.00 11.81
CA ASP A 270 -2.96 15.02 12.86
C ASP A 270 -2.16 13.84 12.31
N VAL A 271 -2.26 13.55 11.02
CA VAL A 271 -1.50 12.48 10.36
C VAL A 271 0.00 12.73 10.54
N GLU A 272 0.50 13.93 10.30
CA GLU A 272 1.93 14.23 10.45
C GLU A 272 2.37 14.21 11.93
N LYS A 273 1.46 14.50 12.88
CA LYS A 273 1.77 14.46 14.33
C LYS A 273 1.94 13.03 14.84
N HIS A 274 1.08 12.11 14.40
CA HIS A 274 1.04 10.73 14.90
C HIS A 274 1.75 9.72 13.99
N LEU A 275 1.83 10.01 12.69
CA LEU A 275 2.42 9.19 11.64
C LEU A 275 3.41 10.04 10.80
N PRO A 276 4.47 10.59 11.42
CA PRO A 276 5.37 11.54 10.77
C PRO A 276 6.03 10.94 9.53
N GLY A 277 6.02 11.70 8.43
CA GLY A 277 6.57 11.28 7.13
C GLY A 277 5.65 10.41 6.27
N LEU A 278 4.48 9.99 6.77
CA LEU A 278 3.54 9.19 5.97
C LEU A 278 3.03 9.95 4.74
N LEU A 279 2.59 11.20 4.90
CA LEU A 279 2.08 12.00 3.78
C LEU A 279 3.15 12.26 2.73
N LYS A 280 4.41 12.46 3.16
CA LYS A 280 5.55 12.59 2.25
C LYS A 280 5.77 11.29 1.46
N ALA A 281 5.75 10.15 2.14
CA ALA A 281 5.85 8.84 1.50
C ALA A 281 4.67 8.57 0.55
N THR A 282 3.47 9.07 0.86
CA THR A 282 2.30 9.01 -0.02
C THR A 282 2.52 9.74 -1.32
N LEU A 283 2.94 11.00 -1.24
CA LEU A 283 3.22 11.81 -2.43
C LEU A 283 4.34 11.18 -3.26
N GLU A 284 5.42 10.72 -2.62
CA GLU A 284 6.52 10.04 -3.31
C GLU A 284 6.04 8.78 -4.04
N TRP A 285 5.25 7.92 -3.37
CA TRP A 285 4.71 6.71 -3.98
C TRP A 285 3.82 7.02 -5.19
N LEU A 286 2.85 7.94 -5.04
CA LEU A 286 1.93 8.33 -6.11
C LEU A 286 2.65 8.97 -7.29
N LYS A 287 3.77 9.66 -7.02
CA LYS A 287 4.61 10.27 -8.04
C LYS A 287 5.35 9.24 -8.89
N ILE A 288 5.87 8.16 -8.28
CA ILE A 288 6.85 7.28 -8.92
C ILE A 288 6.34 5.89 -9.32
N TYR A 289 5.17 5.44 -8.84
CA TYR A 289 4.77 4.03 -8.96
C TYR A 289 4.66 3.51 -10.40
N LYS A 290 4.40 4.39 -11.39
CA LYS A 290 4.33 4.03 -12.81
C LYS A 290 5.68 4.10 -13.55
N ILE A 291 6.73 4.65 -12.95
CA ILE A 291 8.05 4.78 -13.60
C ILE A 291 8.65 3.44 -14.03
N PRO A 292 8.58 2.36 -13.21
CA PRO A 292 9.03 1.03 -13.64
C PRO A 292 8.26 0.48 -14.85
N GLU A 293 7.06 1.01 -15.14
CA GLU A 293 6.28 0.68 -16.32
C GLU A 293 6.65 1.53 -17.56
N GLY A 294 7.66 2.39 -17.46
CA GLY A 294 8.12 3.29 -18.52
C GLY A 294 7.28 4.55 -18.70
N LYS A 295 6.47 4.91 -17.69
CA LYS A 295 5.66 6.14 -17.68
C LYS A 295 6.42 7.29 -17.00
N PRO A 296 6.08 8.55 -17.32
CA PRO A 296 6.64 9.71 -16.61
C PRO A 296 6.18 9.75 -15.15
N GLU A 297 6.78 10.66 -14.38
CA GLU A 297 6.28 11.03 -13.05
C GLU A 297 4.85 11.57 -13.15
N ASN A 298 3.99 11.16 -12.21
CA ASN A 298 2.67 11.77 -12.09
C ASN A 298 2.78 13.20 -11.55
N GLN A 299 1.77 14.00 -11.87
CA GLN A 299 1.66 15.39 -11.44
C GLN A 299 0.57 15.53 -10.37
N PHE A 300 0.54 16.68 -9.71
CA PHE A 300 -0.42 16.96 -8.66
C PHE A 300 -0.93 18.39 -8.81
N ALA A 301 -2.21 18.61 -8.56
CA ALA A 301 -2.69 19.96 -8.28
C ALA A 301 -2.19 20.43 -6.90
N PHE A 302 -2.33 21.72 -6.60
CA PHE A 302 -1.91 22.32 -5.32
C PHE A 302 -0.46 22.01 -4.91
N ASN A 303 0.44 21.76 -5.88
CA ASN A 303 1.83 21.32 -5.63
C ASN A 303 1.93 20.07 -4.73
N GLY A 304 0.92 19.19 -4.76
CA GLY A 304 0.87 17.98 -3.92
C GLY A 304 0.45 18.23 -2.47
N GLU A 305 -0.04 19.42 -2.11
CA GLU A 305 -0.55 19.68 -0.77
C GLU A 305 -1.81 18.85 -0.49
N ALA A 306 -1.80 18.07 0.60
CA ALA A 306 -2.98 17.36 1.07
C ALA A 306 -4.01 18.37 1.61
N LYS A 307 -5.21 18.39 1.03
CA LYS A 307 -6.33 19.21 1.46
C LYS A 307 -6.94 18.66 2.74
N ASN A 308 -7.57 19.54 3.52
CA ASN A 308 -8.17 19.20 4.81
C ASN A 308 -9.43 18.32 4.65
N ARG A 309 -9.99 17.87 5.77
CA ARG A 309 -11.17 17.00 5.79
C ARG A 309 -12.38 17.64 5.14
N GLU A 310 -12.63 18.92 5.42
CA GLU A 310 -13.79 19.64 4.86
C GLU A 310 -13.77 19.65 3.33
N PHE A 311 -12.61 19.93 2.74
CA PHE A 311 -12.42 19.88 1.29
C PHE A 311 -12.64 18.48 0.73
N ALA A 312 -12.09 17.45 1.40
CA ALA A 312 -12.28 16.06 1.00
C ALA A 312 -13.76 15.63 1.05
N LEU A 313 -14.51 16.06 2.06
CA LEU A 313 -15.94 15.80 2.17
C LEU A 313 -16.73 16.46 1.03
N HIS A 314 -16.33 17.67 0.61
CA HIS A 314 -16.96 18.36 -0.51
C HIS A 314 -16.76 17.59 -1.83
N ILE A 315 -15.54 17.11 -2.11
CA ILE A 315 -15.25 16.29 -3.29
C ILE A 315 -16.12 15.03 -3.28
N ILE A 316 -16.16 14.30 -2.15
CA ILE A 316 -16.95 13.06 -2.03
C ILE A 316 -18.44 13.34 -2.29
N GLU A 317 -18.96 14.44 -1.76
CA GLU A 317 -20.35 14.85 -2.02
C GLU A 317 -20.61 15.12 -3.50
N GLU A 318 -19.66 15.76 -4.20
CA GLU A 318 -19.74 16.07 -5.62
C GLU A 318 -19.73 14.81 -6.49
N VAL A 319 -18.75 13.93 -6.32
CA VAL A 319 -18.68 12.67 -7.09
C VAL A 319 -19.84 11.72 -6.78
N HIS A 320 -20.42 11.81 -5.58
CA HIS A 320 -21.65 11.08 -5.25
C HIS A 320 -22.88 11.66 -5.99
N LYS A 321 -22.94 12.98 -6.23
CA LYS A 321 -23.98 13.57 -7.09
C LYS A 321 -23.86 13.04 -8.51
N TYR A 322 -22.65 12.92 -9.04
CA TYR A 322 -22.44 12.34 -10.37
C TYR A 322 -22.86 10.87 -10.43
N TRP A 323 -22.50 10.07 -9.43
CA TRP A 323 -22.99 8.68 -9.33
C TRP A 323 -24.52 8.60 -9.27
N LYS A 324 -25.20 9.52 -8.58
CA LYS A 324 -26.67 9.59 -8.57
C LYS A 324 -27.25 9.83 -9.96
N LEU A 325 -26.62 10.66 -10.78
CA LEU A 325 -27.02 10.87 -12.18
C LEU A 325 -26.78 9.60 -13.02
N LEU A 326 -25.62 8.96 -12.83
CA LEU A 326 -25.26 7.71 -13.48
C LEU A 326 -26.30 6.60 -13.21
N ILE A 327 -26.58 6.32 -11.93
CA ILE A 327 -27.47 5.21 -11.54
C ILE A 327 -28.93 5.45 -11.92
N LYS A 328 -29.33 6.72 -12.12
CA LYS A 328 -30.67 7.10 -12.61
C LYS A 328 -30.79 7.16 -14.13
N LYS A 329 -29.69 6.88 -14.86
CA LYS A 329 -29.62 7.02 -16.32
C LYS A 329 -29.85 8.47 -16.80
N GLU A 330 -29.39 9.43 -16.01
CA GLU A 330 -29.38 10.86 -16.33
C GLU A 330 -28.01 11.35 -16.85
N ALA A 331 -26.99 10.48 -16.79
CA ALA A 331 -25.68 10.66 -17.39
C ALA A 331 -25.31 9.45 -18.26
N GLU A 332 -24.46 9.65 -19.27
CA GLU A 332 -23.96 8.57 -20.12
C GLU A 332 -23.02 7.65 -19.34
N ALA A 333 -23.34 6.36 -19.28
CA ALA A 333 -22.63 5.42 -18.42
C ALA A 333 -21.21 5.08 -18.89
N GLY A 334 -20.78 5.49 -20.08
CA GLY A 334 -19.40 5.26 -20.55
C GLY A 334 -18.98 3.77 -20.62
N GLY A 335 -19.93 2.83 -20.64
CA GLY A 335 -19.66 1.39 -20.57
C GLY A 335 -19.63 0.81 -19.16
N ILE A 336 -19.98 1.58 -18.12
CA ILE A 336 -20.16 1.12 -16.75
C ILE A 336 -21.47 0.30 -16.66
N SER A 337 -21.34 -0.91 -16.15
CA SER A 337 -22.45 -1.78 -15.78
C SER A 337 -23.11 -1.26 -14.51
N CYS A 338 -24.30 -0.68 -14.66
CA CYS A 338 -25.08 -0.07 -13.57
C CYS A 338 -26.03 -1.07 -12.87
N ALA A 339 -25.96 -2.36 -13.21
CA ALA A 339 -26.81 -3.39 -12.63
C ALA A 339 -26.59 -3.50 -11.12
N ASN A 340 -27.70 -3.51 -10.37
CA ASN A 340 -27.70 -3.45 -8.90
C ASN A 340 -28.97 -4.11 -8.34
N VAL A 341 -29.00 -4.45 -7.05
CA VAL A 341 -30.12 -5.17 -6.43
C VAL A 341 -30.89 -4.34 -5.39
N SER A 342 -30.30 -3.27 -4.88
CA SER A 342 -30.84 -2.52 -3.73
C SER A 342 -31.38 -1.12 -4.07
N ASN A 343 -30.97 -0.51 -5.19
CA ASN A 343 -31.38 0.86 -5.53
C ASN A 343 -32.78 0.88 -6.16
N VAL A 344 -33.81 1.09 -5.34
CA VAL A 344 -35.23 0.98 -5.75
C VAL A 344 -35.63 1.87 -6.93
N ASP A 345 -35.03 3.05 -7.05
CA ASP A 345 -35.34 4.02 -8.13
C ASP A 345 -34.45 3.84 -9.37
N SER A 346 -33.51 2.89 -9.34
CA SER A 346 -32.61 2.62 -10.45
C SER A 346 -33.33 1.86 -11.57
N PRO A 347 -33.34 2.36 -12.83
CA PRO A 347 -33.86 1.60 -13.97
C PRO A 347 -33.02 0.35 -14.29
N PHE A 348 -31.84 0.21 -13.67
CA PHE A 348 -30.94 -0.93 -13.81
C PHE A 348 -31.11 -1.98 -12.71
N LYS A 349 -32.08 -1.81 -11.79
CA LYS A 349 -32.31 -2.74 -10.70
C LYS A 349 -32.71 -4.12 -11.25
N ILE A 350 -32.01 -5.15 -10.82
CA ILE A 350 -32.31 -6.56 -11.11
C ILE A 350 -32.84 -7.26 -9.86
N GLU A 351 -33.44 -8.43 -10.03
CA GLU A 351 -33.89 -9.26 -8.92
C GLU A 351 -32.74 -10.04 -8.29
N GLN A 352 -32.82 -10.30 -6.98
CA GLN A 352 -31.78 -11.04 -6.25
C GLN A 352 -31.46 -12.40 -6.88
N LYS A 353 -32.51 -13.10 -7.34
CA LYS A 353 -32.39 -14.37 -8.05
C LYS A 353 -31.57 -14.25 -9.35
N GLU A 354 -31.72 -13.15 -10.08
CA GLU A 354 -30.93 -12.90 -11.29
C GLU A 354 -29.45 -12.68 -10.95
N ALA A 355 -29.17 -11.94 -9.88
CA ALA A 355 -27.82 -11.75 -9.35
C ALA A 355 -27.16 -13.10 -8.98
N GLU A 356 -27.88 -13.97 -8.26
CA GLU A 356 -27.43 -15.33 -7.94
C GLU A 356 -27.14 -16.17 -9.19
N GLU A 357 -28.02 -16.13 -10.20
CA GLU A 357 -27.83 -16.86 -11.44
C GLU A 357 -26.58 -16.40 -12.21
N ILE A 358 -26.23 -15.11 -12.14
CA ILE A 358 -25.02 -14.54 -12.74
C ILE A 358 -23.78 -15.07 -12.01
N VAL A 359 -23.79 -15.03 -10.68
CA VAL A 359 -22.69 -15.55 -9.87
C VAL A 359 -22.50 -17.05 -10.06
N ASN A 360 -23.58 -17.82 -10.09
CA ASN A 360 -23.53 -19.27 -10.26
C ASN A 360 -23.00 -19.73 -11.63
N LYS A 361 -23.01 -18.85 -12.64
CA LYS A 361 -22.37 -19.11 -13.95
C LYS A 361 -20.85 -18.90 -13.92
N SER A 362 -20.32 -18.26 -12.88
CA SER A 362 -18.88 -18.02 -12.72
C SER A 362 -18.14 -19.31 -12.34
N PRO A 363 -16.84 -19.41 -12.66
CA PRO A 363 -16.02 -20.55 -12.24
C PRO A 363 -16.06 -20.71 -10.72
N GLN A 364 -16.17 -21.97 -10.27
CA GLN A 364 -16.17 -22.28 -8.84
C GLN A 364 -14.88 -21.80 -8.16
N PRO A 365 -14.96 -21.31 -6.91
CA PRO A 365 -13.78 -20.93 -6.14
C PRO A 365 -12.74 -22.06 -6.10
N GLY A 366 -11.50 -21.70 -6.35
CA GLY A 366 -10.36 -22.62 -6.34
C GLY A 366 -9.19 -22.06 -5.53
N PRO A 367 -8.19 -22.89 -5.21
CA PRO A 367 -6.98 -22.40 -4.56
C PRO A 367 -6.30 -21.35 -5.44
N ALA A 368 -5.74 -20.32 -4.80
CA ALA A 368 -4.95 -19.31 -5.50
C ALA A 368 -3.80 -19.99 -6.26
N GLN A 369 -3.67 -19.66 -7.55
CA GLN A 369 -2.54 -20.15 -8.34
C GLN A 369 -1.25 -19.45 -7.90
N SER A 370 -0.13 -20.16 -8.01
CA SER A 370 1.19 -19.56 -7.80
C SER A 370 1.40 -18.41 -8.78
N VAL A 371 1.67 -17.23 -8.27
CA VAL A 371 2.10 -16.07 -9.04
C VAL A 371 3.62 -16.01 -9.05
N GLU A 372 4.21 -15.54 -10.15
CA GLU A 372 5.64 -15.21 -10.17
C GLU A 372 5.89 -14.11 -9.12
N PRO A 373 6.94 -14.23 -8.28
CA PRO A 373 7.26 -13.18 -7.32
C PRO A 373 7.44 -11.86 -8.04
N VAL A 374 6.82 -10.79 -7.53
CA VAL A 374 7.12 -9.42 -7.98
C VAL A 374 8.56 -9.12 -7.55
N GLY A 375 9.51 -9.38 -8.45
CA GLY A 375 10.93 -9.30 -8.21
C GLY A 375 11.47 -7.86 -8.24
N MET A 376 12.57 -7.68 -7.49
CA MET A 376 13.46 -6.51 -7.33
C MET A 376 12.82 -5.17 -6.93
N TYR A 377 13.46 -4.51 -5.97
CA TYR A 377 13.24 -3.10 -5.68
C TYR A 377 13.82 -2.28 -6.83
N HIS A 378 13.02 -1.35 -7.35
CA HIS A 378 13.45 -0.40 -8.37
C HIS A 378 13.99 0.84 -7.65
N PRO A 379 15.30 1.13 -7.75
CA PRO A 379 15.81 2.43 -7.32
C PRO A 379 15.32 3.47 -8.34
N VAL A 380 14.45 4.38 -7.88
CA VAL A 380 14.00 5.51 -8.69
C VAL A 380 14.77 6.74 -8.19
N GLN A 381 15.54 7.38 -9.07
CA GLN A 381 16.12 8.70 -8.80
C GLN A 381 15.17 9.75 -9.35
N VAL A 382 14.54 10.52 -8.46
CA VAL A 382 13.80 11.72 -8.80
C VAL A 382 14.82 12.81 -9.15
N VAL A 383 14.71 13.41 -10.33
CA VAL A 383 15.64 14.46 -10.83
C VAL A 383 15.27 15.83 -10.26
#